data_AF-A0ABC9U1Z1-F1
#
_entry.id   AF-A0ABC9U1Z1-F1
#
_cell.length_a   1.000
_cell.length_b   1.000
_cell.length_c   1.000
_cell.angle_alpha   90.00
_cell.angle_beta   90.00
_cell.angle_gamma   90.00
#
_symmetry.space_group_name_H-M   'P 1'
#
loop_
_entity.id
_entity.type
_entity.pdbx_description
1 polymer ?
#
loop_
_entity_poly.entity_id
_entity_poly.type
_entity_poly.pdbx_seq_one_letter_code
_entity_poly.pdbx_strand_id
1 'polypeptide(L)'
;MERVKDMEGIQKVLPLYVFINEMQADGMTVSRLEATDNLDWYNSMMALHYTDDGMEAAALTAFGEERAVLFSESSLERTGHLVGDTITLAGRSGQNKYWIAGSFKSRATDVEAVISSAYAVSDFGATDFGFLAYTADNPDAVMVQIRSLFGETQNWSRTVEEFNSDALSTVGAFLQPMHSMTYFILLLAAVGLRENISLRIFVSETRQPGY
;
A
#
# COMPACT_ATOMS: atom_id res chain seq x y z
N MET A 1 -17.75 -11.89 -9.67
CA MET A 1 -16.46 -12.60 -9.59
C MET A 1 -16.24 -13.45 -10.83
N GLU A 2 -17.09 -14.46 -11.10
CA GLU A 2 -16.96 -15.33 -12.29
C GLU A 2 -16.85 -14.56 -13.62
N ARG A 3 -17.69 -13.53 -13.85
CA ARG A 3 -17.62 -12.69 -15.06
C ARG A 3 -16.26 -12.02 -15.31
N VAL A 4 -15.47 -11.76 -14.25
CA VAL A 4 -14.16 -11.12 -14.37
C VAL A 4 -13.10 -12.18 -14.68
N LYS A 5 -13.20 -13.39 -14.13
CA LYS A 5 -12.30 -14.50 -14.45
C LYS A 5 -12.32 -14.87 -15.93
N ASP A 6 -13.48 -14.73 -16.58
CA ASP A 6 -13.68 -15.10 -17.98
C ASP A 6 -13.33 -13.97 -18.96
N MET A 7 -12.87 -12.81 -18.49
CA MET A 7 -12.49 -11.71 -19.39
C MET A 7 -11.22 -12.05 -20.17
N GLU A 8 -11.23 -11.71 -21.45
CA GLU A 8 -10.07 -11.89 -22.31
C GLU A 8 -8.89 -11.04 -21.80
N GLY A 9 -7.71 -11.68 -21.71
CA GLY A 9 -6.47 -11.04 -21.26
C GLY A 9 -6.27 -10.99 -19.75
N ILE A 10 -7.22 -11.47 -18.93
CA ILE A 10 -7.00 -11.67 -17.49
C ILE A 10 -6.13 -12.91 -17.26
N GLN A 11 -5.15 -12.76 -16.36
CA GLN A 11 -4.27 -13.85 -15.96
C GLN A 11 -4.61 -14.38 -14.57
N LYS A 12 -4.81 -13.49 -13.59
CA LYS A 12 -5.14 -13.84 -12.21
C LYS A 12 -6.20 -12.89 -11.68
N VAL A 13 -7.11 -13.42 -10.87
CA VAL A 13 -8.16 -12.67 -10.19
C VAL A 13 -8.19 -13.09 -8.73
N LEU A 14 -8.07 -12.12 -7.84
CA LEU A 14 -7.96 -12.33 -6.41
C LEU A 14 -9.01 -11.48 -5.68
N PRO A 15 -10.21 -12.04 -5.43
CA PRO A 15 -11.22 -11.37 -4.64
C PRO A 15 -10.92 -11.51 -3.14
N LEU A 16 -11.12 -10.43 -2.40
CA LEU A 16 -10.83 -10.39 -0.96
C LEU A 16 -12.09 -9.99 -0.18
N TYR A 17 -12.32 -10.70 0.92
CA TYR A 17 -13.18 -10.17 1.98
C TYR A 17 -12.39 -9.11 2.75
N VAL A 18 -13.03 -8.00 3.08
CA VAL A 18 -12.37 -6.88 3.75
C VAL A 18 -13.20 -6.46 4.95
N PHE A 19 -12.58 -6.45 6.12
CA PHE A 19 -13.17 -5.96 7.36
C PHE A 19 -12.41 -4.70 7.79
N ILE A 20 -13.12 -3.57 7.87
CA ILE A 20 -12.54 -2.27 8.22
C ILE A 20 -13.04 -1.87 9.61
N ASN A 21 -12.16 -1.91 10.61
CA ASN A 21 -12.47 -1.65 12.02
C ASN A 21 -13.59 -2.54 12.59
N GLU A 22 -13.84 -3.70 12.00
CA GLU A 22 -14.91 -4.62 12.44
C GLU A 22 -14.41 -5.80 13.27
N MET A 23 -13.10 -6.04 13.23
CA MET A 23 -12.45 -7.18 13.87
C MET A 23 -11.61 -6.73 15.05
N GLN A 24 -11.47 -7.60 16.04
CA GLN A 24 -10.58 -7.41 17.18
C GLN A 24 -9.67 -8.63 17.35
N ALA A 25 -8.43 -8.39 17.74
CA ALA A 25 -7.47 -9.38 18.18
C ALA A 25 -7.23 -9.18 19.68
N ASP A 26 -7.68 -10.13 20.50
CA ASP A 26 -7.62 -10.07 21.97
C ASP A 26 -8.15 -8.73 22.55
N GLY A 27 -9.24 -8.23 21.97
CA GLY A 27 -9.90 -6.99 22.40
C GLY A 27 -9.32 -5.71 21.79
N MET A 28 -8.21 -5.78 21.03
CA MET A 28 -7.67 -4.65 20.29
C MET A 28 -8.23 -4.62 18.86
N THR A 29 -8.75 -3.46 18.43
CA THR A 29 -9.24 -3.30 17.05
C THR A 29 -8.12 -3.54 16.03
N VAL A 30 -8.46 -4.35 15.02
CA VAL A 30 -7.68 -4.50 13.78
C VAL A 30 -8.28 -3.54 12.76
N SER A 31 -7.50 -2.56 12.30
CA SER A 31 -8.02 -1.48 11.47
C SER A 31 -8.45 -1.97 10.10
N ARG A 32 -7.70 -2.91 9.52
CA ARG A 32 -8.02 -3.58 8.27
C ARG A 32 -7.57 -5.04 8.31
N LEU A 33 -8.54 -5.95 8.25
CA LEU A 33 -8.31 -7.38 8.08
C LEU A 33 -8.82 -7.81 6.71
N GLU A 34 -7.99 -8.50 5.95
CA GLU A 34 -8.36 -9.06 4.65
C GLU A 34 -8.38 -10.58 4.68
N ALA A 35 -9.23 -11.19 3.85
CA ALA A 35 -9.25 -12.64 3.71
C ALA A 35 -9.26 -13.09 2.26
N THR A 36 -8.42 -14.08 1.98
CA THR A 36 -8.14 -14.62 0.63
C THR A 36 -8.14 -16.14 0.65
N ASP A 37 -8.49 -16.77 -0.46
CA ASP A 37 -8.30 -18.22 -0.67
C ASP A 37 -6.91 -18.57 -1.23
N ASN A 38 -6.19 -17.57 -1.78
CA ASN A 38 -4.90 -17.78 -2.42
C ASN A 38 -3.85 -16.82 -1.87
N LEU A 39 -3.14 -17.28 -0.85
CA LEU A 39 -2.09 -16.50 -0.19
C LEU A 39 -0.86 -16.29 -1.10
N ASP A 40 -0.52 -17.24 -1.98
CA ASP A 40 0.59 -17.09 -2.92
C ASP A 40 0.37 -15.91 -3.88
N TRP A 41 -0.82 -15.83 -4.47
CA TRP A 41 -1.19 -14.70 -5.33
C TRP A 41 -1.28 -13.41 -4.54
N TYR A 42 -1.80 -13.46 -3.33
CA TYR A 42 -1.86 -12.31 -2.43
C TYR A 42 -0.46 -11.77 -2.13
N ASN A 43 0.51 -12.62 -1.78
CA ASN A 43 1.89 -12.23 -1.52
C ASN A 43 2.49 -11.46 -2.69
N SER A 44 2.33 -12.01 -3.90
CA SER A 44 2.85 -11.41 -5.12
C SER A 44 2.14 -10.09 -5.49
N MET A 45 0.81 -10.06 -5.43
CA MET A 45 0.03 -8.88 -5.85
C MET A 45 0.09 -7.73 -4.85
N MET A 46 0.17 -8.03 -3.55
CA MET A 46 0.21 -7.04 -2.47
C MET A 46 1.64 -6.76 -1.97
N ALA A 47 2.65 -7.31 -2.63
CA ALA A 47 4.06 -7.14 -2.31
C ALA A 47 4.37 -7.35 -0.82
N LEU A 48 3.97 -8.52 -0.29
CA LEU A 48 4.27 -8.89 1.09
C LEU A 48 5.74 -9.27 1.21
N HIS A 49 6.37 -8.74 2.25
CA HIS A 49 7.73 -9.08 2.66
C HIS A 49 7.67 -9.67 4.06
N TYR A 50 7.93 -10.96 4.18
CA TYR A 50 7.96 -11.65 5.46
C TYR A 50 9.17 -11.23 6.28
N THR A 51 9.04 -11.25 7.61
CA THR A 51 10.08 -10.79 8.52
C THR A 51 11.32 -11.67 8.49
N ASP A 52 11.15 -13.00 8.43
CA ASP A 52 12.25 -13.97 8.44
C ASP A 52 12.23 -14.91 7.23
N ASP A 53 13.43 -15.35 6.84
CA ASP A 53 13.64 -16.35 5.81
C ASP A 53 12.99 -17.70 6.21
N GLY A 54 12.13 -18.24 5.33
CA GLY A 54 11.41 -19.51 5.56
C GLY A 54 10.04 -19.37 6.20
N MET A 55 9.70 -18.18 6.74
CA MET A 55 8.37 -17.91 7.30
C MET A 55 7.27 -17.98 6.24
N GLU A 56 7.56 -17.55 5.01
CA GLU A 56 6.60 -17.62 3.89
C GLU A 56 6.13 -19.07 3.64
N ALA A 57 7.05 -20.04 3.60
CA ALA A 57 6.70 -21.44 3.36
C ALA A 57 5.83 -22.02 4.50
N ALA A 58 6.15 -21.67 5.74
CA ALA A 58 5.36 -22.05 6.90
C ALA A 58 3.96 -21.41 6.87
N ALA A 59 3.89 -20.11 6.57
CA ALA A 59 2.65 -19.37 6.40
C ALA A 59 1.75 -19.97 5.32
N LEU A 60 2.31 -20.25 4.12
CA LEU A 60 1.55 -20.86 3.01
C LEU A 60 0.96 -22.23 3.38
N THR A 61 1.71 -23.04 4.14
CA THR A 61 1.24 -24.35 4.60
C THR A 61 0.10 -24.18 5.62
N ALA A 62 0.33 -23.35 6.64
CA ALA A 62 -0.60 -23.07 7.72
C ALA A 62 -1.95 -22.53 7.24
N PHE A 63 -1.91 -21.61 6.28
CA PHE A 63 -3.05 -20.81 5.84
C PHE A 63 -4.15 -21.65 5.18
N GLY A 64 -3.78 -22.79 4.56
CA GLY A 64 -4.73 -23.70 3.91
C GLY A 64 -5.38 -24.72 4.86
N GLU A 65 -4.76 -25.02 5.99
CA GLU A 65 -5.11 -26.18 6.82
C GLU A 65 -5.65 -25.80 8.20
N GLU A 66 -5.30 -24.62 8.70
CA GLU A 66 -5.54 -24.24 10.09
C GLU A 66 -6.08 -22.80 10.20
N ARG A 67 -6.64 -22.47 11.38
CA ARG A 67 -6.97 -21.08 11.75
C ARG A 67 -5.70 -20.27 11.99
N ALA A 68 -5.02 -19.96 10.91
CA ALA A 68 -3.82 -19.15 10.86
C ALA A 68 -4.16 -17.70 10.54
N VAL A 69 -3.41 -16.77 11.14
CA VAL A 69 -3.45 -15.35 10.80
C VAL A 69 -2.03 -14.85 10.58
N LEU A 70 -1.85 -14.03 9.55
CA LEU A 70 -0.63 -13.26 9.34
C LEU A 70 -0.88 -11.85 9.83
N PHE A 71 0.07 -11.27 10.56
CA PHE A 71 -0.02 -9.88 11.02
C PHE A 71 1.04 -8.99 10.39
N SER A 72 0.74 -7.71 10.24
CA SER A 72 1.79 -6.73 9.96
C SER A 72 2.70 -6.60 11.19
N GLU A 73 4.00 -6.37 10.96
CA GLU A 73 4.96 -6.17 12.05
C GLU A 73 4.52 -5.05 13.01
N SER A 74 4.00 -3.94 12.48
CA SER A 74 3.50 -2.83 13.28
C SER A 74 2.32 -3.22 14.17
N SER A 75 1.48 -4.17 13.73
CA SER A 75 0.38 -4.68 14.55
C SER A 75 0.89 -5.54 15.69
N LEU A 76 1.84 -6.43 15.43
CA LEU A 76 2.47 -7.25 16.48
C LEU A 76 3.16 -6.39 17.55
N GLU A 77 3.91 -5.38 17.12
CA GLU A 77 4.55 -4.42 18.03
C GLU A 77 3.51 -3.68 18.89
N ARG A 78 2.41 -3.26 18.28
CA ARG A 78 1.32 -2.53 18.97
C ARG A 78 0.58 -3.41 19.97
N THR A 79 0.31 -4.67 19.64
CA THR A 79 -0.46 -5.60 20.48
C THR A 79 0.42 -6.33 21.50
N GLY A 80 1.75 -6.36 21.29
CA GLY A 80 2.69 -7.13 22.10
C GLY A 80 2.64 -8.63 21.84
N HIS A 81 2.15 -9.04 20.67
CA HIS A 81 2.09 -10.45 20.26
C HIS A 81 3.32 -10.85 19.46
N LEU A 82 3.62 -12.14 19.43
CA LEU A 82 4.71 -12.73 18.65
C LEU A 82 4.18 -13.79 17.69
N VAL A 83 4.94 -14.04 16.62
CA VAL A 83 4.69 -15.19 15.75
C VAL A 83 4.75 -16.48 16.59
N GLY A 84 3.75 -17.35 16.42
CA GLY A 84 3.53 -18.55 17.23
C GLY A 84 2.54 -18.38 18.38
N ASP A 85 2.15 -17.15 18.73
CA ASP A 85 1.11 -16.92 19.73
C ASP A 85 -0.26 -17.39 19.23
N THR A 86 -1.13 -17.75 20.17
CA THR A 86 -2.56 -17.96 19.90
C THR A 86 -3.35 -16.78 20.43
N ILE A 87 -4.10 -16.13 19.54
CA ILE A 87 -4.96 -15.00 19.84
C ILE A 87 -6.43 -15.36 19.62
N THR A 88 -7.33 -14.57 20.19
CA THR A 88 -8.76 -14.62 19.88
C THR A 88 -9.08 -13.54 18.85
N LEU A 89 -9.44 -13.96 17.64
CA LEU A 89 -10.05 -13.06 16.66
C LEU A 89 -11.56 -13.04 16.88
N ALA A 90 -12.10 -11.85 17.08
CA ALA A 90 -13.52 -11.61 17.29
C ALA A 90 -14.06 -10.62 16.25
N GLY A 91 -15.21 -10.96 15.67
CA GLY A 91 -16.02 -10.09 14.83
C GLY A 91 -17.44 -9.96 15.39
N ARG A 92 -18.36 -9.38 14.60
CA ARG A 92 -19.76 -9.22 15.03
C ARG A 92 -20.52 -10.54 15.21
N SER A 93 -20.14 -11.55 14.44
CA SER A 93 -20.86 -12.82 14.22
C SER A 93 -20.22 -14.00 14.93
N GLY A 94 -19.04 -13.82 15.53
CA GLY A 94 -18.32 -14.91 16.19
C GLY A 94 -16.96 -14.50 16.75
N GLN A 95 -16.38 -15.41 17.53
CA GLN A 95 -15.01 -15.32 18.00
C GLN A 95 -14.38 -16.71 17.96
N ASN A 96 -13.14 -16.80 17.48
CA ASN A 96 -12.40 -18.05 17.37
C ASN A 96 -10.92 -17.83 17.69
N LYS A 97 -10.25 -18.90 18.07
CA LYS A 97 -8.80 -18.88 18.29
C LYS A 97 -8.06 -19.04 16.97
N TYR A 98 -7.09 -18.16 16.76
CA TYR A 98 -6.18 -18.18 15.64
C TYR A 98 -4.75 -18.19 16.16
N TRP A 99 -3.87 -18.87 15.46
CA TRP A 99 -2.45 -18.80 15.74
C TRP A 99 -1.76 -17.88 14.74
N ILE A 100 -0.76 -17.13 15.21
CA ILE A 100 -0.03 -16.18 14.40
C ILE A 100 1.03 -16.93 13.60
N ALA A 101 0.76 -17.14 12.31
CA ALA A 101 1.60 -17.96 11.44
C ALA A 101 2.78 -17.23 10.82
N GLY A 102 2.74 -15.91 10.87
CA GLY A 102 3.83 -15.09 10.37
C GLY A 102 3.55 -13.62 10.51
N SER A 103 4.60 -12.86 10.28
CA SER A 103 4.59 -11.42 10.23
C SER A 103 5.12 -10.90 8.90
N PHE A 104 4.59 -9.77 8.47
CA PHE A 104 4.97 -9.15 7.20
C PHE A 104 5.03 -7.63 7.25
N LYS A 105 5.68 -7.07 6.24
CA LYS A 105 5.53 -5.68 5.80
C LYS A 105 4.95 -5.66 4.40
N SER A 106 4.03 -4.74 4.13
CA SER A 106 3.61 -4.41 2.77
C SER A 106 3.83 -2.94 2.51
N ARG A 107 4.25 -2.62 1.28
CA ARG A 107 4.29 -1.25 0.78
C ARG A 107 3.10 -0.91 -0.13
N ALA A 108 2.27 -1.91 -0.45
CA ALA A 108 1.15 -1.76 -1.37
C ALA A 108 -0.20 -1.59 -0.65
N THR A 109 -0.29 -1.98 0.62
CA THR A 109 -1.54 -1.97 1.39
C THR A 109 -1.29 -1.62 2.86
N ASP A 110 -2.30 -1.07 3.52
CA ASP A 110 -2.36 -0.75 4.95
C ASP A 110 -2.97 -1.90 5.79
N VAL A 111 -3.09 -3.09 5.19
CA VAL A 111 -3.59 -4.29 5.87
C VAL A 111 -2.79 -4.62 7.13
N GLU A 112 -3.51 -4.89 8.22
CA GLU A 112 -2.92 -5.26 9.51
C GLU A 112 -2.93 -6.77 9.73
N ALA A 113 -3.92 -7.47 9.18
CA ALA A 113 -4.04 -8.91 9.34
C ALA A 113 -4.62 -9.59 8.10
N VAL A 114 -4.19 -10.83 7.84
CA VAL A 114 -4.67 -11.64 6.72
C VAL A 114 -5.04 -13.05 7.21
N ILE A 115 -6.23 -13.52 6.84
CA ILE A 115 -6.72 -14.88 7.17
C ILE A 115 -7.25 -15.60 5.94
N SER A 116 -7.43 -16.92 6.03
CA SER A 116 -8.09 -17.66 4.95
C SER A 116 -9.56 -17.26 4.80
N SER A 117 -9.99 -17.08 3.56
CA SER A 117 -11.38 -16.75 3.20
C SER A 117 -12.37 -17.80 3.68
N ALA A 118 -11.97 -19.07 3.75
CA ALA A 118 -12.79 -20.14 4.28
C ALA A 118 -13.23 -19.85 5.73
N TYR A 119 -12.30 -19.36 6.56
CA TYR A 119 -12.60 -18.99 7.94
C TYR A 119 -13.28 -17.62 8.05
N ALA A 120 -13.02 -16.67 7.15
CA ALA A 120 -13.81 -15.45 7.09
C ALA A 120 -15.31 -15.75 6.90
N VAL A 121 -15.64 -16.72 6.05
CA VAL A 121 -17.02 -17.18 5.83
C VAL A 121 -17.52 -18.01 7.01
N SER A 122 -16.79 -19.03 7.47
CA SER A 122 -17.30 -19.96 8.49
C SER A 122 -17.38 -19.33 9.88
N ASP A 123 -16.40 -18.51 10.26
CA ASP A 123 -16.26 -18.01 11.62
C ASP A 123 -16.91 -16.64 11.79
N PHE A 124 -16.95 -15.86 10.71
CA PHE A 124 -17.43 -14.47 10.74
C PHE A 124 -18.55 -14.17 9.74
N GLY A 125 -19.04 -15.16 8.99
CA GLY A 125 -20.21 -14.99 8.13
C GLY A 125 -20.00 -14.02 6.96
N ALA A 126 -18.76 -13.89 6.47
CA ALA A 126 -18.46 -13.07 5.30
C ALA A 126 -19.28 -13.54 4.08
N THR A 127 -19.88 -12.60 3.36
CA THR A 127 -20.77 -12.88 2.22
C THR A 127 -20.36 -12.11 0.97
N ASP A 128 -20.03 -10.84 1.12
CA ASP A 128 -19.66 -9.96 0.02
C ASP A 128 -18.15 -9.65 -0.01
N PHE A 129 -17.56 -9.69 -1.20
CA PHE A 129 -16.17 -9.26 -1.40
C PHE A 129 -16.06 -7.73 -1.30
N GLY A 130 -15.06 -7.26 -0.57
CA GLY A 130 -14.80 -5.83 -0.38
C GLY A 130 -13.68 -5.27 -1.28
N PHE A 131 -12.89 -6.15 -1.90
CA PHE A 131 -11.79 -5.74 -2.79
C PHE A 131 -11.52 -6.81 -3.85
N LEU A 132 -10.98 -6.38 -5.00
CA LEU A 132 -10.62 -7.25 -6.11
C LEU A 132 -9.27 -6.80 -6.68
N ALA A 133 -8.26 -7.66 -6.59
CA ALA A 133 -7.02 -7.51 -7.32
C ALA A 133 -7.03 -8.40 -8.57
N TYR A 134 -6.33 -7.96 -9.62
CA TYR A 134 -6.17 -8.76 -10.83
C TYR A 134 -4.84 -8.45 -11.52
N THR A 135 -4.38 -9.39 -12.34
CA THR A 135 -3.31 -9.17 -13.33
C THR A 135 -3.83 -9.48 -14.71
N ALA A 136 -3.33 -8.74 -15.71
CA ALA A 136 -3.75 -8.88 -17.09
C ALA A 136 -2.62 -8.51 -18.04
N ASP A 137 -2.67 -9.02 -19.28
CA ASP A 137 -1.73 -8.66 -20.35
C ASP A 137 -1.84 -7.18 -20.72
N ASN A 138 -3.07 -6.65 -20.70
CA ASN A 138 -3.37 -5.23 -20.85
C ASN A 138 -4.30 -4.78 -19.70
N PRO A 139 -3.74 -4.30 -18.58
CA PRO A 139 -4.50 -3.90 -17.40
C PRO A 139 -5.53 -2.81 -17.67
N ASP A 140 -5.22 -1.84 -18.53
CA ASP A 140 -6.10 -0.70 -18.82
C ASP A 140 -7.32 -1.15 -19.64
N ALA A 141 -7.13 -2.02 -20.65
CA ALA A 141 -8.24 -2.56 -21.44
C ALA A 141 -9.18 -3.43 -20.58
N VAL A 142 -8.62 -4.26 -19.70
CA VAL A 142 -9.40 -5.05 -18.74
C VAL A 142 -10.10 -4.13 -17.74
N MET A 143 -9.45 -3.05 -17.28
CA MET A 143 -10.04 -2.10 -16.35
C MET A 143 -11.31 -1.46 -16.93
N VAL A 144 -11.31 -1.09 -18.21
CA VAL A 144 -12.50 -0.56 -18.90
C VAL A 144 -13.63 -1.58 -18.89
N GLN A 145 -13.34 -2.86 -19.15
CA GLN A 145 -14.33 -3.93 -19.10
C GLN A 145 -14.88 -4.12 -17.68
N ILE A 146 -14.01 -4.14 -16.66
CA ILE A 146 -14.43 -4.24 -15.25
C ILE A 146 -15.32 -3.06 -14.88
N ARG A 147 -14.91 -1.81 -15.15
CA ARG A 147 -15.70 -0.60 -14.88
C ARG A 147 -17.09 -0.68 -15.54
N SER A 148 -17.17 -1.21 -16.77
CA SER A 148 -18.44 -1.39 -17.47
C SER A 148 -19.42 -2.35 -16.77
N LEU A 149 -18.91 -3.32 -15.99
CA LEU A 149 -19.75 -4.25 -15.23
C LEU A 149 -20.55 -3.56 -14.12
N PHE A 150 -20.03 -2.46 -13.59
CA PHE A 150 -20.65 -1.71 -12.49
C PHE A 150 -21.67 -0.67 -12.98
N GLY A 151 -21.70 -0.39 -14.30
CA GLY A 151 -22.60 0.59 -14.89
C GLY A 151 -22.45 1.97 -14.24
N GLU A 152 -23.55 2.50 -13.70
CA GLU A 152 -23.58 3.78 -12.96
C GLU A 152 -23.12 3.64 -11.50
N THR A 153 -22.84 2.43 -11.02
CA THR A 153 -22.38 2.22 -9.65
C THR A 153 -20.96 2.72 -9.52
N GLN A 154 -20.76 3.70 -8.64
CA GLN A 154 -19.44 4.22 -8.35
C GLN A 154 -18.52 3.09 -7.87
N ASN A 155 -17.42 2.89 -8.58
CA ASN A 155 -16.36 1.97 -8.21
C ASN A 155 -15.05 2.76 -8.09
N TRP A 156 -14.29 2.50 -7.04
CA TRP A 156 -12.91 2.97 -6.96
C TRP A 156 -12.02 1.88 -7.55
N SER A 157 -11.63 2.08 -8.80
CA SER A 157 -10.79 1.16 -9.56
C SER A 157 -9.67 1.94 -10.22
N ARG A 158 -8.45 1.40 -10.18
CA ARG A 158 -7.27 2.00 -10.81
C ARG A 158 -6.22 0.95 -11.12
N THR A 159 -5.46 1.14 -12.18
CA THR A 159 -4.27 0.33 -12.44
C THR A 159 -3.09 0.84 -11.61
N VAL A 160 -2.06 0.01 -11.42
CA VAL A 160 -0.83 0.42 -10.72
C VAL A 160 -0.14 1.55 -11.47
N GLU A 161 -0.20 1.54 -12.81
CA GLU A 161 0.35 2.60 -13.66
C GLU A 161 -0.40 3.92 -13.50
N GLU A 162 -1.74 3.89 -13.51
CA GLU A 162 -2.58 5.07 -13.22
C GLU A 162 -2.20 5.67 -11.84
N PHE A 163 -2.06 4.82 -10.81
CA PHE A 163 -1.67 5.28 -9.47
C PHE A 163 -0.27 5.92 -9.44
N ASN A 164 0.72 5.29 -10.07
CA ASN A 164 2.09 5.79 -10.10
C ASN A 164 2.18 7.12 -10.85
N SER A 165 1.49 7.23 -11.99
CA SER A 165 1.44 8.46 -12.78
C SER A 165 0.82 9.61 -11.99
N ASP A 166 -0.32 9.37 -11.33
CA ASP A 166 -0.99 10.36 -10.50
C ASP A 166 -0.14 10.78 -9.29
N ALA A 167 0.51 9.82 -8.63
CA ALA A 167 1.41 10.10 -7.51
C ALA A 167 2.62 10.94 -7.94
N LEU A 168 3.26 10.59 -9.07
CA LEU A 168 4.39 11.34 -9.62
C LEU A 168 3.98 12.75 -10.05
N SER A 169 2.81 12.90 -10.68
CA SER A 169 2.26 14.19 -11.07
C SER A 169 2.00 15.07 -9.84
N THR A 170 1.39 14.51 -8.79
CA THR A 170 1.07 15.23 -7.55
C THR A 170 2.33 15.67 -6.82
N VAL A 171 3.30 14.77 -6.65
CA VAL A 171 4.59 15.09 -6.04
C VAL A 171 5.34 16.12 -6.89
N GLY A 172 5.35 15.96 -8.22
CA GLY A 172 5.96 16.91 -9.13
C GLY A 172 5.37 18.32 -9.00
N ALA A 173 4.04 18.44 -9.00
CA ALA A 173 3.35 19.71 -8.81
C ALA A 173 3.68 20.38 -7.47
N PHE A 174 3.88 19.57 -6.41
CA PHE A 174 4.27 20.07 -5.09
C PHE A 174 5.75 20.50 -5.02
N LEU A 175 6.65 19.74 -5.65
CA LEU A 175 8.10 19.99 -5.61
C LEU A 175 8.55 21.09 -6.60
N GLN A 176 7.83 21.27 -7.70
CA GLN A 176 8.20 22.22 -8.77
C GLN A 176 8.40 23.67 -8.28
N PRO A 177 7.53 24.25 -7.41
CA PRO A 177 7.76 25.57 -6.83
C PRO A 177 9.04 25.65 -5.97
N MET A 178 9.37 24.59 -5.23
CA MET A 178 10.56 24.56 -4.38
C MET A 178 11.85 24.56 -5.20
N HIS A 179 11.91 23.74 -6.27
CA HIS A 179 13.03 23.76 -7.20
C HIS A 179 13.20 25.12 -7.88
N SER A 180 12.10 25.74 -8.33
CA SER A 180 12.14 27.07 -8.95
C SER A 180 12.67 28.15 -8.01
N MET A 181 12.28 28.13 -6.73
CA MET A 181 12.77 29.08 -5.73
C MET A 181 14.26 28.88 -5.43
N THR A 182 14.76 27.65 -5.37
CA THR A 182 16.20 27.40 -5.18
C THR A 182 17.03 28.04 -6.30
N TYR A 183 16.65 27.86 -7.56
CA TYR A 183 17.34 28.50 -8.68
C TYR A 183 17.22 30.03 -8.65
N PHE A 184 16.06 30.57 -8.25
CA PHE A 184 15.87 32.02 -8.12
C PHE A 184 16.76 32.62 -7.03
N ILE A 185 16.87 31.96 -5.87
CA ILE A 185 17.77 32.37 -4.77
C ILE A 185 19.23 32.31 -5.20
N LEU A 186 19.65 31.23 -5.88
CA LEU A 186 21.02 31.12 -6.41
C LEU A 186 21.33 32.22 -7.42
N LEU A 187 20.36 32.57 -8.28
CA LEU A 187 20.51 33.64 -9.26
C LEU A 187 20.62 35.02 -8.58
N LEU A 188 19.76 35.30 -7.59
CA LEU A 188 19.84 36.53 -6.80
C LEU A 188 21.16 36.65 -6.03
N ALA A 189 21.64 35.56 -5.43
CA ALA A 189 22.93 35.52 -4.74
C ALA A 189 24.10 35.81 -5.70
N ALA A 190 24.06 35.25 -6.91
CA ALA A 190 25.07 35.50 -7.94
C ALA A 190 25.06 36.95 -8.47
N VAL A 191 23.87 37.56 -8.60
CA VAL A 191 23.75 38.99 -8.93
C VAL A 191 24.31 39.86 -7.81
N GLY A 192 23.96 39.58 -6.55
CA GLY A 192 24.48 40.32 -5.40
C GLY A 192 26.01 40.26 -5.28
N LEU A 193 26.62 39.11 -5.61
CA LEU A 193 28.08 38.97 -5.63
C LEU A 193 28.73 39.82 -6.74
N ARG A 194 28.12 39.87 -7.93
CA ARG A 194 28.62 40.70 -9.05
C ARG A 194 28.55 42.19 -8.76
N GLU A 195 27.42 42.65 -8.21
CA GLU A 195 27.26 44.06 -7.82
C GLU A 195 28.29 44.46 -6.76
N ASN A 196 28.50 43.61 -5.74
CA ASN A 196 29.49 43.86 -4.70
C ASN A 196 30.94 43.91 -5.23
N ILE A 197 31.30 43.01 -6.14
CA ILE A 197 32.62 43.03 -6.79
C ILE A 197 32.80 44.28 -7.66
N SER A 198 31.80 44.65 -8.44
CA SER A 198 31.84 45.82 -9.33
C SER A 198 31.98 47.12 -8.53
N LEU A 199 31.23 47.26 -7.42
CA LEU A 199 31.37 48.38 -6.49
C LEU A 199 32.78 48.46 -5.88
N ARG A 200 33.36 47.33 -5.44
CA ARG A 200 34.73 47.30 -4.91
C ARG A 200 35.76 47.74 -5.93
N ILE A 201 35.64 47.30 -7.19
CA ILE A 201 36.56 47.69 -8.27
C ILE A 201 36.43 49.19 -8.55
N PHE A 202 35.21 49.71 -8.73
CA PHE A 202 34.96 51.13 -8.98
C PHE A 202 35.47 52.05 -7.86
N VAL A 203 35.26 51.67 -6.60
CA VAL A 203 35.79 52.40 -5.43
C VAL A 203 37.32 52.35 -5.38
N SER A 204 37.95 51.26 -5.81
CA SER A 204 39.41 51.15 -5.86
C SER A 204 40.03 51.99 -6.99
N GLU A 205 39.33 52.12 -8.12
CA GLU A 205 39.79 52.85 -9.30
C GLU A 205 39.57 54.37 -9.16
N THR A 206 38.49 54.78 -8.51
CA THR A 206 38.25 56.20 -8.12
C THR A 206 39.13 56.68 -6.97
N ARG A 207 39.85 55.76 -6.28
CA ARG A 207 40.87 56.06 -5.26
C ARG A 207 42.30 56.08 -5.83
N GLN A 208 42.49 56.16 -7.14
CA GLN A 208 43.80 56.60 -7.65
C GLN A 208 44.02 58.07 -7.28
N PRO A 209 45.07 58.41 -6.52
CA PRO A 209 45.32 59.78 -6.11
C PRO A 209 45.71 60.60 -7.35
N GLY A 210 44.94 61.65 -7.62
CA GLY A 210 45.48 62.79 -8.36
C GLY A 210 46.73 63.27 -7.64
N TYR A 211 47.82 63.37 -8.40
CA TYR A 211 49.04 64.09 -8.01
C TYR A 211 48.72 65.51 -7.53
#